data_AF-A0A6M5J6S2-F1
#
_entry.id   AF-A0A6M5J6S2-F1
#
_cell.length_a   1.000
_cell.length_b   1.000
_cell.length_c   1.000
_cell.angle_alpha   90.00
_cell.angle_beta   90.00
_cell.angle_gamma   90.00
#
_symmetry.space_group_name_H-M   'P 1'
#
loop_
_entity.id
_entity.type
_entity.pdbx_description
1 polymer ?
#
loop_
_entity_poly.entity_id
_entity_poly.type
_entity_poly.pdbx_seq_one_letter_code
_entity_poly.pdbx_strand_id
1 'polypeptide(L)'
;MTRFIFITGGVVSSLGKGLMAASLAALLQARGYLVRIRKFDPYLNVDPGTMSPYQHGEVYVTDDGAETDLDLGHYERFTGVSARQSDNVTSGRIYRDIIAKERRGDYLGATVQVIPHVTNEIKAFAQDDIEGLDFVLCEIGGTVGDIESLPFMEALRQLRNDLGRDNTCFVHLTLVPYIAAAGELKTKPTQHSVRDLTSLGIQPDVLVCRSEHPLPDNERAKIALFCNVPKDAVIPALDASSIYAVPIQYSAAGLDEAVLRSFRLDTGVAPDMRRWDDIVDRVTNPEGEVTIGVVGKYVGLADAYKSLSEALVHGGIANRVKVNIRWLDAEMFEHDSEELAAKLEPCHAILVPGGFGERGSEGKIASVRFARERKVPYFGICLGMQMACIEGARNTAGIANASTTEFGPTDEPVVGMITEWMTAEGLQKREEGGDLGGTMRLGAYEATLAGNSHVASIYEATTISERHRHRYEVNVHYKDALEKGGLRFSGMSPDGTLPEIVERPDHPWFIGVQFHPELKSKPFEPHPLFASFIEAAVRQSRLV
;
A
#
# COMPACT_ATOMS: atom_id res chain seq x y z
N MET A 1 17.68 -11.62 -22.20
CA MET A 1 16.31 -12.16 -22.31
C MET A 1 15.76 -12.21 -20.90
N THR A 2 14.63 -11.56 -20.67
CA THR A 2 13.99 -11.50 -19.36
C THR A 2 13.41 -12.87 -19.00
N ARG A 3 13.61 -13.28 -17.75
CA ARG A 3 13.09 -14.55 -17.21
C ARG A 3 11.83 -14.29 -16.39
N PHE A 4 10.90 -15.24 -16.40
CA PHE A 4 9.61 -15.08 -15.73
C PHE A 4 9.47 -16.01 -14.54
N ILE A 5 9.06 -15.47 -13.40
CA ILE A 5 8.77 -16.23 -12.19
C ILE A 5 7.26 -16.12 -11.95
N PHE A 6 6.55 -17.22 -12.09
CA PHE A 6 5.11 -17.30 -11.89
C PHE A 6 4.82 -17.76 -10.46
N ILE A 7 4.13 -16.92 -9.70
CA ILE A 7 3.84 -17.14 -8.29
C ILE A 7 2.36 -17.46 -8.12
N THR A 8 2.07 -18.63 -7.61
CA THR A 8 0.70 -19.09 -7.33
C THR A 8 0.58 -19.53 -5.88
N GLY A 9 -0.65 -19.62 -5.36
CA GLY A 9 -0.90 -20.18 -4.02
C GLY A 9 -2.03 -21.18 -4.04
N GLY A 10 -2.01 -22.10 -3.10
CA GLY A 10 -3.07 -23.10 -2.94
C GLY A 10 -3.44 -23.33 -1.47
N VAL A 11 -4.36 -24.25 -1.24
CA VAL A 11 -4.94 -24.59 0.08
C VAL A 11 -5.86 -23.50 0.64
N VAL A 12 -5.33 -22.31 0.94
CA VAL A 12 -6.11 -21.18 1.48
C VAL A 12 -5.56 -19.84 0.97
N SER A 13 -6.40 -18.80 0.98
CA SER A 13 -5.97 -17.41 0.78
C SER A 13 -5.17 -16.90 1.99
N SER A 14 -4.58 -15.70 1.85
CA SER A 14 -3.86 -15.01 2.95
C SER A 14 -2.61 -15.73 3.50
N LEU A 15 -2.01 -16.65 2.74
CA LEU A 15 -0.73 -17.28 3.09
C LEU A 15 0.50 -16.34 3.02
N GLY A 16 0.32 -15.11 2.54
CA GLY A 16 1.41 -14.15 2.35
C GLY A 16 2.10 -14.24 0.99
N LYS A 17 1.33 -14.43 -0.10
CA LYS A 17 1.85 -14.47 -1.48
C LYS A 17 2.58 -13.17 -1.85
N GLY A 18 1.94 -12.01 -1.64
CA GLY A 18 2.55 -10.70 -1.91
C GLY A 18 3.84 -10.47 -1.16
N LEU A 19 3.87 -10.76 0.14
CA LEU A 19 5.08 -10.63 0.95
C LEU A 19 6.20 -11.58 0.50
N MET A 20 5.88 -12.81 0.09
CA MET A 20 6.85 -13.74 -0.46
C MET A 20 7.41 -13.27 -1.80
N ALA A 21 6.55 -12.79 -2.70
CA ALA A 21 6.95 -12.22 -3.99
C ALA A 21 7.89 -11.01 -3.80
N ALA A 22 7.52 -10.10 -2.91
CA ALA A 22 8.30 -8.93 -2.51
C ALA A 22 9.67 -9.33 -1.93
N SER A 23 9.69 -10.34 -1.07
CA SER A 23 10.93 -10.85 -0.45
C SER A 23 11.84 -11.53 -1.48
N LEU A 24 11.30 -12.35 -2.38
CA LEU A 24 12.08 -12.97 -3.46
C LEU A 24 12.69 -11.92 -4.39
N ALA A 25 11.92 -10.88 -4.76
CA ALA A 25 12.44 -9.78 -5.55
C ALA A 25 13.59 -9.06 -4.84
N ALA A 26 13.44 -8.75 -3.54
CA ALA A 26 14.50 -8.12 -2.75
C ALA A 26 15.77 -9.00 -2.68
N LEU A 27 15.62 -10.32 -2.58
CA LEU A 27 16.76 -11.25 -2.61
C LEU A 27 17.47 -11.26 -3.97
N LEU A 28 16.71 -11.27 -5.07
CA LEU A 28 17.27 -11.18 -6.42
C LEU A 28 17.99 -9.84 -6.65
N GLN A 29 17.45 -8.72 -6.14
CA GLN A 29 18.13 -7.42 -6.16
C GLN A 29 19.41 -7.41 -5.32
N ALA A 30 19.40 -8.05 -4.14
CA ALA A 30 20.59 -8.20 -3.31
C ALA A 30 21.69 -9.05 -3.98
N ARG A 31 21.34 -9.83 -5.00
CA ARG A 31 22.26 -10.56 -5.89
C ARG A 31 22.64 -9.79 -7.16
N GLY A 32 22.14 -8.57 -7.33
CA GLY A 32 22.50 -7.67 -8.44
C GLY A 32 21.59 -7.75 -9.66
N TYR A 33 20.44 -8.43 -9.57
CA TYR A 33 19.50 -8.52 -10.70
C TYR A 33 18.49 -7.36 -10.72
N LEU A 34 18.11 -6.96 -11.93
CA LEU A 34 17.01 -6.02 -12.16
C LEU A 34 15.69 -6.78 -12.21
N VAL A 35 14.77 -6.42 -11.30
CA VAL A 35 13.51 -7.13 -11.10
C VAL A 35 12.30 -6.19 -11.17
N ARG A 36 11.17 -6.74 -11.58
CA ARG A 36 9.86 -6.10 -11.47
C ARG A 36 8.81 -7.13 -11.06
N ILE A 37 7.83 -6.71 -10.27
CA ILE A 37 6.72 -7.56 -9.83
C ILE A 37 5.44 -7.06 -10.49
N ARG A 38 4.61 -8.00 -10.95
CA ARG A 38 3.28 -7.77 -11.50
C ARG A 38 2.24 -8.56 -10.75
N LYS A 39 1.15 -7.90 -10.38
CA LYS A 39 -0.02 -8.49 -9.73
C LYS A 39 -1.13 -8.75 -10.75
N PHE A 40 -1.68 -9.95 -10.71
CA PHE A 40 -2.82 -10.38 -11.50
C PHE A 40 -3.98 -10.69 -10.56
N ASP A 41 -4.97 -9.82 -10.51
CA ASP A 41 -6.10 -9.93 -9.62
C ASP A 41 -7.30 -10.57 -10.31
N PRO A 42 -7.84 -11.68 -9.78
CA PRO A 42 -8.90 -12.41 -10.45
C PRO A 42 -10.29 -11.77 -10.33
N TYR A 43 -10.45 -10.72 -9.52
CA TYR A 43 -11.73 -10.03 -9.31
C TYR A 43 -12.19 -9.21 -10.53
N LEU A 44 -13.50 -8.96 -10.60
CA LEU A 44 -14.16 -8.30 -11.75
C LEU A 44 -14.19 -6.77 -11.67
N ASN A 45 -13.88 -6.17 -10.52
CA ASN A 45 -13.68 -4.73 -10.44
C ASN A 45 -12.54 -4.32 -11.40
N VAL A 46 -12.74 -3.26 -12.17
CA VAL A 46 -11.73 -2.74 -13.11
C VAL A 46 -10.48 -2.27 -12.35
N ASP A 47 -10.70 -1.68 -11.18
CA ASP A 47 -9.76 -1.21 -10.19
C ASP A 47 -10.41 -1.36 -8.80
N PRO A 48 -9.64 -1.34 -7.71
CA PRO A 48 -10.21 -1.44 -6.36
C PRO A 48 -10.80 -0.12 -5.85
N GLY A 49 -10.81 0.96 -6.64
CA GLY A 49 -11.28 2.28 -6.21
C GLY A 49 -12.75 2.32 -5.78
N THR A 50 -13.56 1.37 -6.29
CA THR A 50 -14.97 1.17 -5.94
C THR A 50 -15.20 0.19 -4.78
N MET A 51 -14.14 -0.46 -4.29
CA MET A 51 -14.25 -1.47 -3.24
C MET A 51 -14.27 -0.83 -1.86
N SER A 52 -15.00 -1.45 -0.94
CA SER A 52 -14.99 -1.02 0.46
C SER A 52 -13.64 -1.37 1.09
N PRO A 53 -12.97 -0.41 1.77
CA PRO A 53 -11.75 -0.71 2.50
C PRO A 53 -11.91 -1.79 3.58
N TYR A 54 -13.12 -2.00 4.09
CA TYR A 54 -13.42 -3.08 5.05
C TYR A 54 -13.40 -4.49 4.45
N GLN A 55 -13.47 -4.62 3.13
CA GLN A 55 -13.53 -5.92 2.45
C GLN A 55 -12.20 -6.28 1.80
N HIS A 56 -11.48 -5.30 1.29
CA HIS A 56 -10.29 -5.51 0.46
C HIS A 56 -9.02 -4.85 1.00
N GLY A 57 -9.11 -4.20 2.16
CA GLY A 57 -8.02 -3.37 2.68
C GLY A 57 -7.89 -2.05 1.93
N GLU A 58 -6.74 -1.39 2.10
CA GLU A 58 -6.47 -0.11 1.46
C GLU A 58 -6.41 -0.19 -0.07
N VAL A 59 -6.71 0.93 -0.73
CA VAL A 59 -6.40 1.14 -2.15
C VAL A 59 -5.03 1.78 -2.23
N TYR A 60 -4.07 1.11 -2.88
CA TYR A 60 -2.74 1.65 -3.10
C TYR A 60 -2.72 2.50 -4.37
N VAL A 61 -2.04 3.64 -4.34
CA VAL A 61 -1.89 4.53 -5.50
C VAL A 61 -0.43 4.60 -5.93
N THR A 62 -0.20 4.46 -7.23
CA THR A 62 1.13 4.55 -7.87
C THR A 62 1.45 5.98 -8.32
N ASP A 63 2.71 6.24 -8.68
CA ASP A 63 3.12 7.57 -9.17
C ASP A 63 2.36 7.99 -10.44
N ASP A 64 2.02 7.04 -11.31
CA ASP A 64 1.24 7.26 -12.54
C ASP A 64 -0.28 7.19 -12.34
N GLY A 65 -0.76 7.21 -11.09
CA GLY A 65 -2.18 7.37 -10.78
C GLY A 65 -3.04 6.12 -10.93
N ALA A 66 -2.42 4.93 -10.93
CA ALA A 66 -3.16 3.67 -10.85
C ALA A 66 -3.75 3.51 -9.44
N GLU A 67 -5.03 3.18 -9.33
CA GLU A 67 -5.62 2.62 -8.12
C GLU A 67 -5.45 1.10 -8.17
N THR A 68 -4.85 0.51 -7.14
CA THR A 68 -4.36 -0.87 -7.17
C THR A 68 -4.54 -1.57 -5.84
N ASP A 69 -4.38 -2.90 -5.86
CA ASP A 69 -4.37 -3.73 -4.66
C ASP A 69 -3.24 -3.34 -3.69
N LEU A 70 -3.46 -3.58 -2.39
CA LEU A 70 -2.51 -3.26 -1.32
C LEU A 70 -1.16 -3.97 -1.46
N ASP A 71 -1.10 -5.10 -2.18
CA ASP A 71 0.16 -5.85 -2.38
C ASP A 71 1.21 -5.03 -3.14
N LEU A 72 0.81 -4.09 -4.00
CA LEU A 72 1.78 -3.21 -4.67
C LEU A 72 2.56 -2.35 -3.67
N GLY A 73 1.94 -1.98 -2.54
CA GLY A 73 2.65 -1.33 -1.45
C GLY A 73 3.73 -2.21 -0.83
N HIS A 74 3.49 -3.52 -0.70
CA HIS A 74 4.53 -4.46 -0.26
C HIS A 74 5.69 -4.53 -1.25
N TYR A 75 5.39 -4.53 -2.55
CA TYR A 75 6.41 -4.58 -3.60
C TYR A 75 7.32 -3.34 -3.54
N GLU A 76 6.74 -2.14 -3.50
CA GLU A 76 7.52 -0.89 -3.45
C GLU A 76 8.34 -0.79 -2.15
N ARG A 77 7.76 -1.17 -1.00
CA ARG A 77 8.45 -1.12 0.30
C ARG A 77 9.69 -2.03 0.34
N PHE A 78 9.61 -3.22 -0.26
CA PHE A 78 10.70 -4.20 -0.19
C PHE A 78 11.74 -4.01 -1.29
N THR A 79 11.31 -3.59 -2.48
CA THR A 79 12.20 -3.47 -3.65
C THR A 79 12.75 -2.06 -3.86
N GLY A 80 12.09 -1.05 -3.29
CA GLY A 80 12.37 0.36 -3.53
C GLY A 80 11.97 0.86 -4.92
N VAL A 81 11.44 0.00 -5.80
CA VAL A 81 11.05 0.31 -7.17
C VAL A 81 9.60 0.76 -7.19
N SER A 82 9.31 1.95 -7.71
CA SER A 82 7.92 2.41 -7.93
C SER A 82 7.20 1.51 -8.92
N ALA A 83 6.00 1.08 -8.55
CA ALA A 83 5.07 0.34 -9.39
C ALA A 83 4.35 1.28 -10.37
N ARG A 84 3.84 0.70 -11.44
CA ARG A 84 3.17 1.39 -12.55
C ARG A 84 1.78 0.81 -12.82
N GLN A 85 0.98 1.49 -13.62
CA GLN A 85 -0.26 0.96 -14.19
C GLN A 85 -0.05 -0.34 -14.99
N SER A 86 1.17 -0.60 -15.47
CA SER A 86 1.58 -1.84 -16.15
C SER A 86 1.99 -2.97 -15.19
N ASP A 87 1.90 -2.75 -13.87
CA ASP A 87 2.26 -3.74 -12.84
C ASP A 87 1.04 -4.32 -12.10
N ASN A 88 -0.17 -3.85 -12.37
CA ASN A 88 -1.42 -4.47 -11.90
C ASN A 88 -2.44 -4.66 -13.04
N VAL A 89 -3.05 -5.84 -13.07
CA VAL A 89 -4.18 -6.12 -13.97
C VAL A 89 -5.25 -6.90 -13.23
N THR A 90 -6.51 -6.62 -13.54
CA THR A 90 -7.67 -7.33 -13.00
C THR A 90 -8.41 -8.08 -14.10
N SER A 91 -9.16 -9.13 -13.75
CA SER A 91 -10.12 -9.73 -14.69
C SER A 91 -11.06 -8.66 -15.24
N GLY A 92 -11.59 -7.77 -14.40
CA GLY A 92 -12.46 -6.67 -14.81
C GLY A 92 -11.90 -5.85 -15.97
N ARG A 93 -10.64 -5.41 -15.84
CA ARG A 93 -9.93 -4.64 -16.88
C ARG A 93 -9.77 -5.44 -18.17
N ILE A 94 -9.31 -6.70 -18.07
CA ILE A 94 -9.13 -7.59 -19.23
C ILE A 94 -10.44 -7.80 -19.99
N TYR A 95 -11.51 -8.18 -19.29
CA TYR A 95 -12.81 -8.43 -19.90
C TYR A 95 -13.41 -7.16 -20.52
N ARG A 96 -13.30 -6.02 -19.84
CA ARG A 96 -13.73 -4.71 -20.38
C ARG A 96 -13.02 -4.40 -21.69
N ASP A 97 -11.70 -4.54 -21.73
CA ASP A 97 -10.89 -4.18 -22.89
C ASP A 97 -11.18 -5.12 -24.07
N ILE A 98 -11.39 -6.41 -23.83
CA ILE A 98 -11.79 -7.39 -24.86
C ILE A 98 -13.17 -7.07 -25.43
N ILE A 99 -14.16 -6.79 -24.58
CA ILE A 99 -15.52 -6.43 -25.01
C ILE A 99 -15.49 -5.13 -25.82
N ALA A 100 -14.67 -4.15 -25.41
CA ALA A 100 -14.51 -2.91 -26.15
C ALA A 100 -13.89 -3.12 -27.54
N LYS A 101 -12.83 -3.94 -27.66
CA LYS A 101 -12.22 -4.34 -28.94
C LYS A 101 -13.23 -5.06 -29.84
N GLU A 102 -14.04 -5.93 -29.25
CA GLU A 102 -15.09 -6.67 -29.97
C GLU A 102 -16.16 -5.75 -30.54
N ARG A 103 -16.70 -4.83 -29.73
CA ARG A 103 -17.70 -3.84 -30.19
C ARG A 103 -17.16 -2.87 -31.24
N ARG A 104 -15.86 -2.56 -31.22
CA ARG A 104 -15.19 -1.74 -32.25
C ARG A 104 -14.98 -2.50 -33.57
N GLY A 105 -15.11 -3.82 -33.56
CA GLY A 105 -14.93 -4.67 -34.75
C GLY A 105 -13.50 -5.16 -34.97
N ASP A 106 -12.60 -5.05 -33.98
CA ASP A 106 -11.19 -5.43 -34.10
C ASP A 106 -10.99 -6.93 -34.40
N TYR A 107 -11.96 -7.77 -34.01
CA TYR A 107 -11.94 -9.20 -34.28
C TYR A 107 -12.60 -9.60 -35.61
N LEU A 108 -12.96 -8.63 -36.46
CA LEU A 108 -13.46 -8.86 -37.84
C LEU A 108 -14.65 -9.83 -37.93
N GLY A 109 -15.53 -9.82 -36.92
CA GLY A 109 -16.71 -10.69 -36.85
C GLY A 109 -16.43 -12.13 -36.39
N ALA A 110 -15.20 -12.46 -35.98
CA ALA A 110 -14.87 -13.74 -35.39
C ALA A 110 -15.47 -13.91 -33.98
N THR A 111 -15.71 -15.15 -33.56
CA THR A 111 -16.18 -15.45 -32.21
C THR A 111 -15.10 -15.19 -31.16
N VAL A 112 -15.38 -14.30 -30.21
CA VAL A 112 -14.51 -14.03 -29.06
C VAL A 112 -14.73 -15.08 -27.97
N GLN A 113 -13.63 -15.59 -27.40
CA GLN A 113 -13.58 -16.73 -26.48
C GLN A 113 -12.50 -16.51 -25.41
N VAL A 114 -12.60 -17.20 -24.26
CA VAL A 114 -11.57 -17.15 -23.21
C VAL A 114 -10.20 -17.56 -23.75
N ILE A 115 -10.16 -18.64 -24.53
CA ILE A 115 -8.97 -19.06 -25.27
C ILE A 115 -9.26 -18.84 -26.76
N PRO A 116 -8.45 -18.07 -27.51
CA PRO A 116 -7.20 -17.46 -27.07
C PRO A 116 -7.36 -16.02 -26.53
N HIS A 117 -8.51 -15.35 -26.67
CA HIS A 117 -8.58 -13.89 -26.52
C HIS A 117 -8.25 -13.39 -25.10
N VAL A 118 -8.88 -13.96 -24.06
CA VAL A 118 -8.56 -13.58 -22.66
C VAL A 118 -7.13 -13.97 -22.29
N THR A 119 -6.74 -15.20 -22.62
CA THR A 119 -5.37 -15.70 -22.33
C THR A 119 -4.29 -14.88 -23.05
N ASN A 120 -4.54 -14.40 -24.26
CA ASN A 120 -3.61 -13.55 -25.00
C ASN A 120 -3.47 -12.16 -24.39
N GLU A 121 -4.55 -11.53 -23.89
CA GLU A 121 -4.44 -10.25 -23.18
C GLU A 121 -3.63 -10.42 -21.88
N ILE A 122 -3.84 -11.51 -21.13
CA ILE A 122 -3.04 -11.82 -19.93
C ILE A 122 -1.57 -12.00 -20.29
N LYS A 123 -1.26 -12.77 -21.34
CA LYS A 123 0.12 -12.97 -21.81
C LYS A 123 0.77 -11.69 -22.33
N ALA A 124 0.00 -10.84 -23.00
CA ALA A 124 0.48 -9.55 -23.49
C ALA A 124 0.82 -8.64 -22.30
N PHE A 125 -0.06 -8.53 -21.32
CA PHE A 125 0.20 -7.78 -20.09
C PHE A 125 1.43 -8.30 -19.34
N ALA A 126 1.59 -9.62 -19.23
CA ALA A 126 2.77 -10.20 -18.59
C ALA A 126 4.10 -9.82 -19.28
N GLN A 127 4.09 -9.61 -20.60
CA GLN A 127 5.29 -9.37 -21.41
C GLN A 127 5.51 -7.89 -21.80
N ASP A 128 4.60 -6.99 -21.42
CA ASP A 128 4.73 -5.56 -21.71
C ASP A 128 5.90 -4.91 -20.94
N ASP A 129 6.50 -3.81 -21.40
CA ASP A 129 7.53 -3.03 -20.67
C ASP A 129 8.61 -3.86 -19.90
N ILE A 130 9.18 -4.89 -20.55
CA ILE A 130 10.18 -5.80 -19.94
C ILE A 130 11.64 -5.47 -20.33
N GLU A 131 11.86 -4.45 -21.15
CA GLU A 131 13.19 -4.11 -21.65
C GLU A 131 14.15 -3.76 -20.50
N GLY A 132 15.35 -4.33 -20.50
CA GLY A 132 16.37 -4.10 -19.47
C GLY A 132 16.16 -4.87 -18.15
N LEU A 133 15.09 -5.65 -17.99
CA LEU A 133 14.85 -6.46 -16.80
C LEU A 133 15.47 -7.87 -16.91
N ASP A 134 16.06 -8.35 -15.81
CA ASP A 134 16.53 -9.74 -15.69
C ASP A 134 15.38 -10.69 -15.34
N PHE A 135 14.52 -10.27 -14.40
CA PHE A 135 13.38 -11.06 -13.92
C PHE A 135 12.09 -10.25 -13.85
N VAL A 136 10.99 -10.88 -14.27
CA VAL A 136 9.62 -10.41 -14.02
C VAL A 136 8.91 -11.46 -13.18
N LEU A 137 8.47 -11.06 -11.99
CA LEU A 137 7.69 -11.90 -11.08
C LEU A 137 6.21 -11.61 -11.32
N CYS A 138 5.43 -12.61 -11.71
CA CYS A 138 3.99 -12.50 -11.91
C CYS A 138 3.27 -13.21 -10.76
N GLU A 139 2.72 -12.45 -9.82
CA GLU A 139 1.90 -12.98 -8.74
C GLU A 139 0.44 -13.07 -9.15
N ILE A 140 -0.12 -14.29 -9.06
CA ILE A 140 -1.52 -14.56 -9.34
C ILE A 140 -2.31 -14.56 -8.03
N GLY A 141 -3.25 -13.63 -7.93
CA GLY A 141 -4.24 -13.56 -6.86
C GLY A 141 -5.16 -14.79 -6.81
N GLY A 142 -5.92 -14.91 -5.74
CA GLY A 142 -6.79 -16.07 -5.50
C GLY A 142 -6.04 -17.35 -5.11
N THR A 143 -6.72 -18.48 -5.21
CA THR A 143 -6.21 -19.81 -4.84
C THR A 143 -6.34 -20.76 -6.03
N VAL A 144 -5.31 -21.57 -6.28
CA VAL A 144 -5.38 -22.66 -7.27
C VAL A 144 -6.54 -23.59 -6.91
N GLY A 145 -7.40 -23.84 -7.89
CA GLY A 145 -8.65 -24.60 -7.72
C GLY A 145 -9.89 -23.72 -7.87
N ASP A 146 -9.76 -22.41 -7.67
CA ASP A 146 -10.88 -21.48 -7.83
C ASP A 146 -11.13 -21.15 -9.31
N ILE A 147 -12.41 -21.06 -9.69
CA ILE A 147 -12.86 -20.80 -11.06
C ILE A 147 -12.27 -19.50 -11.61
N GLU A 148 -12.17 -18.47 -10.77
CA GLU A 148 -11.67 -17.14 -11.14
C GLU A 148 -10.20 -17.12 -11.59
N SER A 149 -9.40 -18.10 -11.14
CA SER A 149 -7.97 -18.19 -11.46
C SER A 149 -7.67 -18.93 -12.76
N LEU A 150 -8.64 -19.68 -13.31
CA LEU A 150 -8.42 -20.58 -14.45
C LEU A 150 -7.88 -19.88 -15.71
N PRO A 151 -8.39 -18.70 -16.13
CA PRO A 151 -7.84 -18.00 -17.28
C PRO A 151 -6.37 -17.60 -17.10
N PHE A 152 -5.97 -17.19 -15.89
CA PHE A 152 -4.58 -16.85 -15.57
C PHE A 152 -3.69 -18.09 -15.61
N MET A 153 -4.10 -19.18 -14.96
CA MET A 153 -3.33 -20.43 -14.97
C MET A 153 -3.09 -20.93 -16.41
N GLU A 154 -4.13 -20.93 -17.24
CA GLU A 154 -4.00 -21.31 -18.65
C GLU A 154 -3.08 -20.37 -19.43
N ALA A 155 -3.18 -19.05 -19.22
CA ALA A 155 -2.29 -18.08 -19.85
C ALA A 155 -0.82 -18.29 -19.48
N LEU A 156 -0.52 -18.55 -18.21
CA LEU A 156 0.84 -18.81 -17.73
C LEU A 156 1.39 -20.14 -18.26
N ARG A 157 0.55 -21.17 -18.34
CA ARG A 157 0.91 -22.46 -18.94
C ARG A 157 1.27 -22.31 -20.41
N GLN A 158 0.48 -21.53 -21.17
CA GLN A 158 0.80 -21.19 -22.56
C GLN A 158 2.08 -20.37 -22.65
N LEU A 159 2.27 -19.38 -21.77
CA LEU A 159 3.45 -18.53 -21.77
C LEU A 159 4.74 -19.33 -21.51
N ARG A 160 4.71 -20.35 -20.65
CA ARG A 160 5.83 -21.32 -20.51
C ARG A 160 6.12 -22.10 -21.79
N ASN A 161 5.11 -22.44 -22.59
CA ASN A 161 5.34 -23.10 -23.88
C ASN A 161 5.98 -22.13 -24.88
N ASP A 162 5.54 -20.86 -24.87
CA ASP A 162 6.02 -19.82 -25.78
C ASP A 162 7.48 -19.41 -25.45
N LEU A 163 7.82 -19.26 -24.16
CA LEU A 163 9.13 -18.80 -23.69
C LEU A 163 10.13 -19.93 -23.40
N GLY A 164 9.65 -21.15 -23.19
CA GLY A 164 10.45 -22.31 -22.80
C GLY A 164 10.69 -22.45 -21.30
N ARG A 165 11.03 -23.67 -20.88
CA ARG A 165 11.27 -24.03 -19.47
C ARG A 165 12.47 -23.30 -18.87
N ASP A 166 13.52 -23.09 -19.64
CA ASP A 166 14.76 -22.47 -19.16
C ASP A 166 14.62 -20.95 -18.91
N ASN A 167 13.51 -20.35 -19.34
CA ASN A 167 13.18 -18.93 -19.15
C ASN A 167 11.98 -18.71 -18.22
N THR A 168 11.42 -19.77 -17.63
CA THR A 168 10.26 -19.69 -16.73
C THR A 168 10.43 -20.53 -15.47
N CYS A 169 9.96 -20.03 -14.32
CA CYS A 169 9.95 -20.74 -13.04
C CYS A 169 8.58 -20.61 -12.38
N PHE A 170 7.97 -21.71 -11.96
CA PHE A 170 6.75 -21.72 -11.15
C PHE A 170 7.10 -21.89 -9.67
N VAL A 171 6.78 -20.88 -8.88
CA VAL A 171 6.86 -20.89 -7.40
C VAL A 171 5.44 -21.05 -6.86
N HIS A 172 5.18 -22.11 -6.11
CA HIS A 172 3.85 -22.38 -5.55
C HIS A 172 3.85 -22.34 -4.02
N LEU A 173 3.09 -21.42 -3.46
CA LEU A 173 2.86 -21.30 -2.02
C LEU A 173 1.78 -22.25 -1.55
N THR A 174 2.02 -22.87 -0.40
CA THR A 174 1.13 -23.86 0.19
C THR A 174 1.19 -23.80 1.71
N LEU A 175 0.26 -24.48 2.38
CA LEU A 175 0.17 -24.56 3.83
C LEU A 175 0.51 -25.98 4.33
N VAL A 176 1.41 -26.06 5.30
CA VAL A 176 1.69 -27.27 6.09
C VAL A 176 1.16 -27.04 7.50
N PRO A 177 -0.12 -27.35 7.76
CA PRO A 177 -0.75 -27.07 9.05
C PRO A 177 -0.25 -28.01 10.13
N TYR A 178 -0.22 -27.52 11.36
CA TYR A 178 -0.01 -28.30 12.56
C TYR A 178 -1.35 -28.68 13.19
N ILE A 179 -1.53 -29.97 13.49
CA ILE A 179 -2.76 -30.46 14.12
C ILE A 179 -2.49 -30.66 15.61
N ALA A 180 -2.86 -29.66 16.42
CA ALA A 180 -2.57 -29.65 17.86
C ALA A 180 -3.04 -30.91 18.60
N ALA A 181 -4.21 -31.44 18.25
CA ALA A 181 -4.75 -32.66 18.86
C ALA A 181 -3.93 -33.92 18.55
N ALA A 182 -3.20 -33.94 17.42
CA ALA A 182 -2.37 -35.07 17.00
C ALA A 182 -0.86 -34.83 17.23
N GLY A 183 -0.47 -33.59 17.53
CA GLY A 183 0.92 -33.22 17.79
C GLY A 183 1.84 -33.31 16.55
N GLU A 184 1.29 -33.17 15.34
CA GLU A 184 2.06 -33.40 14.11
C GLU A 184 1.70 -32.44 12.98
N LEU A 185 2.69 -32.19 12.11
CA LEU A 185 2.54 -31.46 10.86
C LEU A 185 1.91 -32.34 9.78
N LYS A 186 1.02 -31.77 8.97
CA LYS A 186 0.36 -32.49 7.88
C LYS A 186 0.79 -31.96 6.52
N THR A 187 1.48 -32.82 5.77
CA THR A 187 1.96 -32.52 4.40
C THR A 187 0.95 -32.82 3.30
N LYS A 188 -0.20 -33.42 3.65
CA LYS A 188 -1.24 -33.81 2.69
C LYS A 188 -1.90 -32.62 1.96
N PRO A 189 -2.21 -31.48 2.60
CA PRO A 189 -2.75 -30.32 1.90
C PRO A 189 -1.84 -29.83 0.77
N THR A 190 -0.53 -29.75 1.02
CA THR A 190 0.48 -29.45 -0.02
C THR A 190 0.44 -30.44 -1.18
N GLN A 191 0.37 -31.74 -0.90
CA GLN A 191 0.33 -32.76 -1.95
C GLN A 191 -0.91 -32.60 -2.85
N HIS A 192 -2.08 -32.30 -2.27
CA HIS A 192 -3.30 -32.07 -3.03
C HIS A 192 -3.23 -30.77 -3.83
N SER A 193 -2.72 -29.70 -3.23
CA SER A 193 -2.50 -28.41 -3.89
C SER A 193 -1.64 -28.55 -5.15
N VAL A 194 -0.52 -29.28 -5.06
CA VAL A 194 0.36 -29.54 -6.21
C VAL A 194 -0.33 -30.42 -7.25
N ARG A 195 -1.10 -31.44 -6.84
CA ARG A 195 -1.86 -32.26 -7.77
C ARG A 195 -2.88 -31.42 -8.55
N ASP A 196 -3.57 -30.51 -7.88
CA ASP A 196 -4.58 -29.68 -8.52
C ASP A 196 -3.93 -28.69 -9.50
N LEU A 197 -2.78 -28.09 -9.15
CA LEU A 197 -1.97 -27.28 -10.07
C LEU A 197 -1.48 -28.11 -11.29
N THR A 198 -1.00 -29.33 -11.03
CA THR A 198 -0.51 -30.24 -12.09
C THR A 198 -1.64 -30.70 -13.00
N SER A 199 -2.87 -30.82 -12.50
CA SER A 199 -4.04 -31.15 -13.32
C SER A 199 -4.35 -30.09 -14.37
N LEU A 200 -3.91 -28.85 -14.14
CA LEU A 200 -3.96 -27.74 -15.10
C LEU A 200 -2.74 -27.72 -16.05
N GLY A 201 -1.88 -28.74 -16.00
CA GLY A 201 -0.67 -28.83 -16.83
C GLY A 201 0.52 -28.01 -16.34
N ILE A 202 0.50 -27.55 -15.08
CA ILE A 202 1.56 -26.75 -14.47
C ILE A 202 2.28 -27.58 -13.39
N GLN A 203 3.54 -27.91 -13.65
CA GLN A 203 4.42 -28.50 -12.63
C GLN A 203 5.16 -27.36 -11.90
N PRO A 204 5.04 -27.23 -10.57
CA PRO A 204 5.84 -26.25 -9.83
C PRO A 204 7.33 -26.64 -9.87
N ASP A 205 8.19 -25.63 -9.96
CA ASP A 205 9.65 -25.79 -9.89
C ASP A 205 10.14 -25.57 -8.45
N VAL A 206 9.48 -24.70 -7.68
CA VAL A 206 9.77 -24.40 -6.26
C VAL A 206 8.48 -24.43 -5.43
N LEU A 207 8.54 -25.00 -4.23
CA LEU A 207 7.45 -25.02 -3.26
C LEU A 207 7.83 -24.18 -2.04
N VAL A 208 6.94 -23.27 -1.64
CA VAL A 208 7.10 -22.47 -0.42
C VAL A 208 6.05 -22.93 0.59
N CYS A 209 6.51 -23.63 1.61
CA CYS A 209 5.66 -24.32 2.57
C CYS A 209 5.46 -23.48 3.84
N ARG A 210 4.36 -22.73 3.90
CA ARG A 210 3.99 -21.94 5.09
C ARG A 210 3.68 -22.87 6.26
N SER A 211 4.25 -22.57 7.43
CA SER A 211 4.02 -23.33 8.65
C SER A 211 4.29 -22.48 9.89
N GLU A 212 3.57 -22.75 10.98
CA GLU A 212 3.84 -22.16 12.30
C GLU A 212 5.05 -22.83 12.98
N HIS A 213 5.32 -24.10 12.65
CA HIS A 213 6.37 -24.91 13.28
C HIS A 213 7.51 -25.22 12.33
N PRO A 214 8.74 -25.43 12.84
CA PRO A 214 9.87 -25.88 12.04
C PRO A 214 9.51 -27.12 11.21
N LEU A 215 9.73 -27.06 9.90
CA LEU A 215 9.46 -28.17 8.99
C LEU A 215 10.60 -29.20 9.07
N PRO A 216 10.37 -30.41 9.63
CA PRO A 216 11.43 -31.40 9.78
C PRO A 216 11.91 -31.92 8.44
N ASP A 217 13.19 -32.32 8.38
CA ASP A 217 13.83 -32.77 7.14
C ASP A 217 13.12 -33.96 6.47
N ASN A 218 12.53 -34.86 7.27
CA ASN A 218 11.74 -35.98 6.78
C ASN A 218 10.42 -35.52 6.10
N GLU A 219 9.69 -34.57 6.69
CA GLU A 219 8.48 -34.03 6.05
C GLU A 219 8.84 -33.24 4.79
N ARG A 220 9.95 -32.51 4.80
CA ARG A 220 10.49 -31.83 3.60
C ARG A 220 10.82 -32.83 2.49
N ALA A 221 11.52 -33.92 2.80
CA ALA A 221 11.85 -34.98 1.84
C ALA A 221 10.59 -35.69 1.30
N LYS A 222 9.60 -35.89 2.17
CA LYS A 222 8.30 -36.45 1.78
C LYS A 222 7.54 -35.53 0.84
N ILE A 223 7.45 -34.23 1.12
CA ILE A 223 6.85 -33.24 0.20
C ILE A 223 7.56 -33.31 -1.16
N ALA A 224 8.89 -33.28 -1.17
CA ALA A 224 9.69 -33.36 -2.39
C ALA A 224 9.35 -34.61 -3.24
N LEU A 225 9.32 -35.78 -2.59
CA LEU A 225 8.98 -37.05 -3.23
C LEU A 225 7.56 -37.06 -3.80
N PHE A 226 6.56 -36.66 -3.00
CA PHE A 226 5.15 -36.72 -3.42
C PHE A 226 4.77 -35.65 -4.45
N CYS A 227 5.48 -34.51 -4.46
CA CYS A 227 5.21 -33.40 -5.36
C CYS A 227 6.12 -33.40 -6.61
N ASN A 228 7.04 -34.37 -6.70
CA ASN A 228 8.01 -34.50 -7.79
C ASN A 228 8.86 -33.23 -8.01
N VAL A 229 9.38 -32.67 -6.92
CA VAL A 229 10.31 -31.53 -6.94
C VAL A 229 11.60 -31.87 -6.19
N PRO A 230 12.74 -31.24 -6.53
CA PRO A 230 13.96 -31.37 -5.76
C PRO A 230 13.76 -30.99 -4.28
N LYS A 231 14.43 -31.69 -3.37
CA LYS A 231 14.29 -31.44 -1.92
C LYS A 231 14.73 -30.03 -1.52
N ASP A 232 15.79 -29.55 -2.15
CA ASP A 232 16.31 -28.17 -2.02
C ASP A 232 15.31 -27.12 -2.52
N ALA A 233 14.38 -27.48 -3.42
CA ALA A 233 13.30 -26.61 -3.88
C ALA A 233 12.03 -26.64 -3.00
N VAL A 234 12.05 -27.39 -1.89
CA VAL A 234 11.00 -27.31 -0.85
C VAL A 234 11.49 -26.36 0.25
N ILE A 235 10.96 -25.15 0.26
CA ILE A 235 11.40 -24.03 1.09
C ILE A 235 10.50 -23.88 2.32
N PRO A 236 11.01 -24.04 3.54
CA PRO A 236 10.26 -23.74 4.76
C PRO A 236 9.94 -22.24 4.86
N ALA A 237 8.67 -21.90 5.09
CA ALA A 237 8.21 -20.53 5.27
C ALA A 237 7.55 -20.36 6.64
N LEU A 238 8.37 -20.29 7.68
CA LEU A 238 7.93 -20.10 9.06
C LEU A 238 7.30 -18.73 9.29
N ASP A 239 6.41 -18.65 10.27
CA ASP A 239 5.92 -17.36 10.78
C ASP A 239 7.08 -16.54 11.33
N ALA A 240 7.19 -15.30 10.85
CA ALA A 240 8.19 -14.35 11.28
C ALA A 240 7.59 -13.37 12.29
N SER A 241 8.39 -12.93 13.26
CA SER A 241 7.99 -11.92 14.25
C SER A 241 7.79 -10.53 13.63
N SER A 242 8.36 -10.28 12.46
CA SER A 242 8.22 -9.07 11.67
C SER A 242 8.29 -9.40 10.19
N ILE A 243 7.54 -8.67 9.36
CA ILE A 243 7.58 -8.82 7.90
C ILE A 243 8.99 -8.54 7.35
N TYR A 244 9.79 -7.71 8.02
CA TYR A 244 11.14 -7.36 7.57
C TYR A 244 12.18 -8.47 7.83
N ALA A 245 11.86 -9.46 8.66
CA ALA A 245 12.71 -10.64 8.86
C ALA A 245 12.52 -11.70 7.77
N VAL A 246 11.44 -11.60 6.99
CA VAL A 246 11.07 -12.60 5.97
C VAL A 246 12.13 -12.75 4.87
N PRO A 247 12.73 -11.68 4.30
CA PRO A 247 13.81 -11.83 3.33
C PRO A 247 15.02 -12.60 3.88
N ILE A 248 15.44 -12.31 5.11
CA ILE A 248 16.56 -13.01 5.78
C ILE A 248 16.22 -14.49 5.96
N GLN A 249 15.02 -14.79 6.43
CA GLN A 249 14.56 -16.15 6.63
C GLN A 249 14.50 -16.94 5.31
N TYR A 250 14.02 -16.32 4.22
CA TYR A 250 13.97 -16.98 2.91
C TYR A 250 15.34 -17.17 2.27
N SER A 251 16.26 -16.22 2.44
CA SER A 251 17.66 -16.36 2.06
C SER A 251 18.30 -17.54 2.78
N ALA A 252 18.14 -17.62 4.12
CA ALA A 252 18.66 -18.71 4.92
C ALA A 252 18.04 -20.08 4.57
N ALA A 253 16.79 -20.09 4.10
CA ALA A 253 16.10 -21.28 3.62
C ALA A 253 16.48 -21.69 2.17
N GLY A 254 17.20 -20.83 1.43
CA GLY A 254 17.68 -21.08 0.07
C GLY A 254 16.64 -20.84 -1.03
N LEU A 255 15.66 -19.95 -0.81
CA LEU A 255 14.59 -19.66 -1.78
C LEU A 255 15.13 -19.13 -3.12
N ASP A 256 15.95 -18.08 -3.02
CA ASP A 256 16.62 -17.43 -4.14
C ASP A 256 17.56 -18.39 -4.88
N GLU A 257 18.30 -19.24 -4.15
CA GLU A 257 19.15 -20.27 -4.76
C GLU A 257 18.34 -21.34 -5.51
N ALA A 258 17.18 -21.75 -4.97
CA ALA A 258 16.30 -22.71 -5.65
C ALA A 258 15.75 -22.12 -6.95
N VAL A 259 15.37 -20.84 -6.95
CA VAL A 259 14.90 -20.11 -8.14
C VAL A 259 16.03 -19.95 -9.16
N LEU A 260 17.24 -19.54 -8.77
CA LEU A 260 18.36 -19.43 -9.71
C LEU A 260 18.73 -20.77 -10.34
N ARG A 261 18.71 -21.86 -9.55
CA ARG A 261 18.94 -23.22 -10.05
C ARG A 261 17.89 -23.68 -11.05
N SER A 262 16.62 -23.31 -10.88
CA SER A 262 15.58 -23.69 -11.85
C SER A 262 15.83 -23.06 -13.24
N PHE A 263 16.46 -21.88 -13.27
CA PHE A 263 16.91 -21.23 -14.50
C PHE A 263 18.30 -21.68 -14.99
N ARG A 264 18.92 -22.65 -14.32
CA ARG A 264 20.31 -23.10 -14.56
C ARG A 264 21.34 -21.97 -14.46
N LEU A 265 21.10 -21.01 -13.57
CA LEU A 265 22.02 -19.93 -13.28
C LEU A 265 22.95 -20.32 -12.14
N ASP A 266 24.14 -19.73 -12.15
CA ASP A 266 25.07 -19.83 -11.03
C ASP A 266 24.47 -19.11 -9.81
N THR A 267 24.49 -19.78 -8.67
CA THR A 267 24.05 -19.19 -7.39
C THR A 267 25.12 -18.27 -6.80
N GLY A 268 26.35 -18.27 -7.32
CA GLY A 268 27.37 -17.27 -7.04
C GLY A 268 27.61 -17.02 -5.54
N VAL A 269 27.84 -15.75 -5.19
CA VAL A 269 28.00 -15.29 -3.81
C VAL A 269 26.63 -15.07 -3.16
N ALA A 270 26.52 -15.37 -1.87
CA ALA A 270 25.32 -15.11 -1.06
C ALA A 270 24.89 -13.63 -1.11
N PRO A 271 23.58 -13.33 -1.02
CA PRO A 271 23.07 -11.95 -1.07
C PRO A 271 23.56 -11.14 0.13
N ASP A 272 23.82 -9.84 -0.09
CA ASP A 272 24.15 -8.93 1.00
C ASP A 272 22.89 -8.53 1.78
N MET A 273 22.75 -9.10 2.99
CA MET A 273 21.59 -8.89 3.86
C MET A 273 21.76 -7.77 4.89
N ARG A 274 22.91 -7.07 4.93
CA ARG A 274 23.24 -6.11 6.01
C ARG A 274 22.17 -5.01 6.20
N ARG A 275 21.55 -4.55 5.10
CA ARG A 275 20.47 -3.55 5.18
C ARG A 275 19.23 -4.10 5.87
N TRP A 276 18.86 -5.35 5.58
CA TRP A 276 17.74 -6.02 6.24
C TRP A 276 18.05 -6.32 7.70
N ASP A 277 19.29 -6.72 8.01
CA ASP A 277 19.73 -6.95 9.38
C ASP A 277 19.60 -5.67 10.24
N ASP A 278 20.01 -4.51 9.73
CA ASP A 278 19.84 -3.21 10.43
C ASP A 278 18.36 -2.86 10.66
N ILE A 279 17.48 -3.10 9.68
CA ILE A 279 16.03 -2.88 9.85
C ILE A 279 15.47 -3.80 10.94
N VAL A 280 15.81 -5.09 10.91
CA VAL A 280 15.34 -6.04 11.93
C VAL A 280 15.87 -5.66 13.31
N ASP A 281 17.12 -5.25 13.42
CA ASP A 281 17.71 -4.77 14.69
C ASP A 281 16.93 -3.57 15.24
N ARG A 282 16.68 -2.53 14.43
CA ARG A 282 15.92 -1.34 14.84
C ARG A 282 14.50 -1.67 15.30
N VAL A 283 13.85 -2.66 14.68
CA VAL A 283 12.47 -3.07 15.01
C VAL A 283 12.43 -3.93 16.26
N THR A 284 13.43 -4.79 16.47
CA THR A 284 13.45 -5.77 17.57
C THR A 284 14.15 -5.25 18.83
N ASN A 285 15.06 -4.28 18.69
CA ASN A 285 15.84 -3.66 19.76
C ASN A 285 15.65 -2.13 19.81
N PRO A 286 14.42 -1.61 20.02
CA PRO A 286 14.16 -0.18 20.12
C PRO A 286 14.75 0.43 21.41
N GLU A 287 15.18 1.70 21.36
CA GLU A 287 15.75 2.46 22.48
C GLU A 287 14.68 3.14 23.36
N GLY A 288 13.40 2.98 23.01
CA GLY A 288 12.25 3.52 23.73
C GLY A 288 10.95 3.23 23.00
N GLU A 289 9.84 3.74 23.50
CA GLU A 289 8.53 3.60 22.86
C GLU A 289 7.69 4.88 22.90
N VAL A 290 6.83 5.04 21.91
CA VAL A 290 5.87 6.14 21.81
C VAL A 290 4.49 5.63 21.41
N THR A 291 3.46 6.07 22.13
CA THR A 291 2.06 5.89 21.78
C THR A 291 1.57 6.97 20.81
N ILE A 292 1.02 6.55 19.67
CA ILE A 292 0.41 7.42 18.65
C ILE A 292 -1.08 7.11 18.57
N GLY A 293 -1.93 8.12 18.79
CA GLY A 293 -3.38 8.00 18.61
C GLY A 293 -3.75 8.20 17.14
N VAL A 294 -4.31 7.19 16.48
CA VAL A 294 -4.80 7.29 15.10
C VAL A 294 -6.33 7.36 15.13
N VAL A 295 -6.87 8.54 14.81
CA VAL A 295 -8.31 8.84 14.87
C VAL A 295 -8.95 8.55 13.51
N GLY A 296 -9.25 7.27 13.28
CA GLY A 296 -9.69 6.74 11.99
C GLY A 296 -11.18 6.43 11.94
N LYS A 297 -11.67 6.21 10.72
CA LYS A 297 -13.04 5.72 10.47
C LYS A 297 -13.11 4.19 10.38
N TYR A 298 -12.02 3.58 9.91
CA TYR A 298 -11.92 2.14 9.62
C TYR A 298 -11.06 1.40 10.66
N VAL A 299 -11.32 1.58 11.96
CA VAL A 299 -10.46 1.02 13.03
C VAL A 299 -10.58 -0.50 13.24
N GLY A 300 -11.64 -1.12 12.70
CA GLY A 300 -11.91 -2.56 12.87
C GLY A 300 -11.13 -3.48 11.92
N LEU A 301 -10.41 -2.94 10.93
CA LEU A 301 -9.62 -3.73 9.98
C LEU A 301 -8.24 -3.11 9.79
N ALA A 302 -7.20 -3.80 10.24
CA ALA A 302 -5.81 -3.34 10.13
C ALA A 302 -5.38 -3.05 8.68
N ASP A 303 -5.90 -3.82 7.72
CA ASP A 303 -5.52 -3.70 6.32
C ASP A 303 -6.08 -2.44 5.63
N ALA A 304 -7.11 -1.80 6.19
CA ALA A 304 -7.66 -0.56 5.65
C ALA A 304 -6.70 0.64 5.77
N TYR A 305 -5.67 0.52 6.61
CA TYR A 305 -4.65 1.53 6.86
C TYR A 305 -3.25 0.90 6.87
N LYS A 306 -2.99 -0.06 5.98
CA LYS A 306 -1.76 -0.83 5.98
C LYS A 306 -0.53 0.05 5.74
N SER A 307 -0.49 0.85 4.67
CA SER A 307 0.60 1.76 4.36
C SER A 307 0.80 2.82 5.44
N LEU A 308 -0.29 3.32 6.04
CA LEU A 308 -0.20 4.25 7.18
C LEU A 308 0.48 3.59 8.39
N SER A 309 0.09 2.36 8.72
CA SER A 309 0.68 1.59 9.82
C SER A 309 2.17 1.35 9.59
N GLU A 310 2.53 0.94 8.37
CA GLU A 310 3.94 0.74 7.97
C GLU A 310 4.72 2.06 8.02
N ALA A 311 4.15 3.17 7.56
CA ALA A 311 4.82 4.47 7.58
C ALA A 311 5.11 4.97 9.01
N LEU A 312 4.21 4.70 9.96
CA LEU A 312 4.45 4.95 11.39
C LEU A 312 5.59 4.07 11.93
N VAL A 313 5.63 2.78 11.57
CA VAL A 313 6.73 1.88 11.91
C VAL A 313 8.05 2.37 11.30
N HIS A 314 8.06 2.85 10.06
CA HIS A 314 9.24 3.43 9.42
C HIS A 314 9.73 4.70 10.16
N GLY A 315 8.80 5.55 10.63
CA GLY A 315 9.16 6.67 11.51
C GLY A 315 9.79 6.19 12.83
N GLY A 316 9.32 5.09 13.39
CA GLY A 316 9.94 4.39 14.52
C GLY A 316 11.35 3.88 14.21
N ILE A 317 11.55 3.25 13.06
CA ILE A 317 12.86 2.76 12.57
C ILE A 317 13.87 3.92 12.44
N ALA A 318 13.43 5.06 11.89
CA ALA A 318 14.26 6.26 11.75
C ALA A 318 14.72 6.80 13.12
N ASN A 319 13.85 6.74 14.12
CA ASN A 319 14.09 7.27 15.47
C ASN A 319 14.54 6.22 16.50
N ARG A 320 14.72 4.96 16.09
CA ARG A 320 14.99 3.79 16.96
C ARG A 320 14.01 3.66 18.14
N VAL A 321 12.72 3.85 17.89
CA VAL A 321 11.68 3.68 18.90
C VAL A 321 10.57 2.75 18.40
N LYS A 322 9.95 2.04 19.33
CA LYS A 322 8.74 1.27 19.07
C LYS A 322 7.53 2.21 19.01
N VAL A 323 6.77 2.13 17.93
CA VAL A 323 5.52 2.89 17.79
C VAL A 323 4.35 2.01 18.21
N ASN A 324 3.70 2.39 19.31
CA ASN A 324 2.47 1.78 19.80
C ASN A 324 1.27 2.52 19.19
N ILE A 325 0.65 1.94 18.18
CA ILE A 325 -0.50 2.54 17.49
C ILE A 325 -1.77 2.28 18.28
N ARG A 326 -2.44 3.34 18.71
CA ARG A 326 -3.75 3.29 19.36
C ARG A 326 -4.83 3.72 18.35
N TRP A 327 -5.54 2.73 17.82
CA TRP A 327 -6.68 2.97 16.94
C TRP A 327 -7.87 3.51 17.72
N LEU A 328 -8.35 4.68 17.35
CA LEU A 328 -9.46 5.39 17.98
C LEU A 328 -10.53 5.64 16.93
N ASP A 329 -11.75 5.17 17.19
CA ASP A 329 -12.88 5.41 16.30
C ASP A 329 -13.29 6.88 16.42
N ALA A 330 -13.29 7.59 15.29
CA ALA A 330 -13.65 8.99 15.25
C ALA A 330 -15.09 9.26 15.72
N GLU A 331 -16.02 8.31 15.54
CA GLU A 331 -17.42 8.49 15.97
C GLU A 331 -17.56 8.60 17.49
N MET A 332 -16.65 8.00 18.26
CA MET A 332 -16.65 8.10 19.73
C MET A 332 -16.49 9.55 20.22
N PHE A 333 -15.96 10.43 19.36
CA PHE A 333 -15.61 11.80 19.70
C PHE A 333 -16.64 12.83 19.22
N GLU A 334 -17.77 12.41 18.64
CA GLU A 334 -18.79 13.34 18.13
C GLU A 334 -19.68 13.94 19.23
N HIS A 335 -19.78 13.30 20.40
CA HIS A 335 -20.78 13.67 21.42
C HIS A 335 -20.23 13.87 22.84
N ASP A 336 -19.05 13.34 23.16
CA ASP A 336 -18.51 13.36 24.52
C ASP A 336 -17.06 13.89 24.56
N SER A 337 -16.90 15.12 25.06
CA SER A 337 -15.60 15.77 25.21
C SER A 337 -14.75 15.19 26.35
N GLU A 338 -15.37 14.62 27.39
CA GLU A 338 -14.64 13.99 28.49
C GLU A 338 -14.04 12.66 28.03
N GLU A 339 -14.81 11.87 27.28
CA GLU A 339 -14.31 10.65 26.66
C GLU A 339 -13.16 10.94 25.69
N LEU A 340 -13.27 11.98 24.86
CA LEU A 340 -12.19 12.42 23.97
C LEU A 340 -10.89 12.69 24.73
N ALA A 341 -10.95 13.51 25.78
CA ALA A 341 -9.77 13.85 26.58
C ALA A 341 -9.15 12.58 27.21
N ALA A 342 -9.97 11.74 27.86
CA ALA A 342 -9.50 10.51 28.50
C ALA A 342 -8.81 9.54 27.52
N LYS A 343 -9.22 9.52 26.24
CA LYS A 343 -8.62 8.67 25.22
C LYS A 343 -7.37 9.30 24.59
N LEU A 344 -7.32 10.62 24.40
CA LEU A 344 -6.21 11.29 23.70
C LEU A 344 -5.07 11.73 24.63
N GLU A 345 -5.34 12.04 25.91
CA GLU A 345 -4.31 12.45 26.88
C GLU A 345 -3.14 11.45 27.02
N PRO A 346 -3.36 10.12 26.99
CA PRO A 346 -2.26 9.15 27.04
C PRO A 346 -1.42 9.03 25.75
N CYS A 347 -1.77 9.76 24.68
CA CYS A 347 -1.06 9.69 23.40
C CYS A 347 0.01 10.78 23.32
N HIS A 348 1.20 10.44 22.81
CA HIS A 348 2.29 11.41 22.63
C HIS A 348 2.16 12.20 21.32
N ALA A 349 1.35 11.71 20.38
CA ALA A 349 1.00 12.42 19.16
C ALA A 349 -0.32 11.88 18.60
N ILE A 350 -0.98 12.69 17.76
CA ILE A 350 -2.28 12.40 17.17
C ILE A 350 -2.16 12.48 15.65
N LEU A 351 -2.64 11.44 14.96
CA LEU A 351 -2.73 11.38 13.52
C LEU A 351 -4.20 11.22 13.10
N VAL A 352 -4.65 12.06 12.17
CA VAL A 352 -5.96 11.97 11.55
C VAL A 352 -5.80 11.58 10.08
N PRO A 353 -6.13 10.33 9.69
CA PRO A 353 -5.98 9.88 8.32
C PRO A 353 -7.17 10.26 7.44
N GLY A 354 -7.06 9.92 6.16
CA GLY A 354 -8.16 9.98 5.19
C GLY A 354 -9.39 9.15 5.63
N GLY A 355 -10.55 9.44 5.03
CA GLY A 355 -11.73 8.61 5.18
C GLY A 355 -13.00 9.26 4.65
N PHE A 356 -13.40 8.90 3.43
CA PHE A 356 -14.53 9.49 2.71
C PHE A 356 -15.85 9.57 3.49
N GLY A 357 -16.60 10.65 3.27
CA GLY A 357 -17.97 10.88 3.74
C GLY A 357 -18.07 11.39 5.18
N GLU A 358 -19.27 11.85 5.54
CA GLU A 358 -19.57 12.61 6.76
C GLU A 358 -19.30 11.89 8.09
N ARG A 359 -19.58 10.58 8.17
CA ARG A 359 -19.45 9.78 9.40
C ARG A 359 -18.05 9.89 10.02
N GLY A 360 -17.97 10.33 11.28
CA GLY A 360 -16.74 10.49 12.06
C GLY A 360 -16.05 11.85 11.88
N SER A 361 -16.59 12.76 11.07
CA SER A 361 -15.93 14.03 10.73
C SER A 361 -15.84 14.99 11.91
N GLU A 362 -16.90 15.16 12.69
CA GLU A 362 -16.91 16.05 13.86
C GLU A 362 -15.95 15.56 14.96
N GLY A 363 -15.83 14.24 15.16
CA GLY A 363 -14.85 13.67 16.07
C GLY A 363 -13.40 13.88 15.62
N LYS A 364 -13.14 13.87 14.30
CA LYS A 364 -11.84 14.26 13.73
C LYS A 364 -11.53 15.73 14.00
N ILE A 365 -12.49 16.64 13.74
CA ILE A 365 -12.36 18.09 14.02
C ILE A 365 -12.07 18.31 15.51
N ALA A 366 -12.79 17.63 16.40
CA ALA A 366 -12.58 17.72 17.84
C ALA A 366 -11.18 17.23 18.24
N SER A 367 -10.66 16.19 17.59
CA SER A 367 -9.29 15.70 17.80
C SER A 367 -8.22 16.70 17.35
N VAL A 368 -8.46 17.40 16.23
CA VAL A 368 -7.57 18.50 15.79
C VAL A 368 -7.54 19.61 16.83
N ARG A 369 -8.72 20.03 17.31
CA ARG A 369 -8.85 21.07 18.34
C ARG A 369 -8.10 20.68 19.61
N PHE A 370 -8.26 19.45 20.08
CA PHE A 370 -7.55 18.93 21.24
C PHE A 370 -6.03 19.01 21.05
N ALA A 371 -5.53 18.55 19.90
CA ALA A 371 -4.11 18.59 19.59
C ALA A 371 -3.57 20.03 19.61
N ARG A 372 -4.28 20.96 18.92
CA ARG A 372 -3.94 22.39 18.87
C ARG A 372 -3.89 23.04 20.25
N GLU A 373 -4.94 22.84 21.06
CA GLU A 373 -5.07 23.50 22.37
C GLU A 373 -4.12 22.92 23.42
N ARG A 374 -3.86 21.61 23.38
CA ARG A 374 -2.98 20.91 24.33
C ARG A 374 -1.53 20.83 23.87
N LYS A 375 -1.21 21.37 22.68
CA LYS A 375 0.11 21.34 22.06
C LYS A 375 0.66 19.91 21.82
N VAL A 376 -0.24 18.97 21.55
CA VAL A 376 0.13 17.57 21.24
C VAL A 376 0.44 17.48 19.74
N PRO A 377 1.61 16.95 19.33
CA PRO A 377 1.97 16.82 17.92
C PRO A 377 0.83 16.26 17.05
N TYR A 378 0.53 16.95 15.94
CA TYR A 378 -0.62 16.65 15.08
C TYR A 378 -0.22 16.42 13.62
N PHE A 379 -0.63 15.29 13.06
CA PHE A 379 -0.48 14.98 11.63
C PHE A 379 -1.84 14.72 10.95
N GLY A 380 -2.27 15.60 10.05
CA GLY A 380 -3.46 15.40 9.22
C GLY A 380 -3.11 14.94 7.81
N ILE A 381 -3.73 13.88 7.31
CA ILE A 381 -3.51 13.35 5.95
C ILE A 381 -4.81 13.38 5.16
N CYS A 382 -4.78 13.98 3.98
CA CYS A 382 -5.92 14.16 3.08
C CYS A 382 -7.10 14.80 3.83
N LEU A 383 -8.15 14.03 4.15
CA LEU A 383 -9.25 14.51 4.99
C LEU A 383 -8.78 15.08 6.33
N GLY A 384 -7.69 14.57 6.93
CA GLY A 384 -7.13 15.15 8.15
C GLY A 384 -6.64 16.59 8.00
N MET A 385 -6.06 16.95 6.85
CA MET A 385 -5.74 18.35 6.55
C MET A 385 -7.00 19.19 6.41
N GLN A 386 -7.99 18.67 5.69
CA GLN A 386 -9.29 19.33 5.49
C GLN A 386 -9.99 19.62 6.82
N MET A 387 -10.04 18.65 7.73
CA MET A 387 -10.61 18.84 9.07
C MET A 387 -9.83 19.88 9.88
N ALA A 388 -8.51 20.00 9.69
CA ALA A 388 -7.73 21.04 10.34
C ALA A 388 -8.04 22.45 9.81
N CYS A 389 -8.30 22.59 8.50
CA CYS A 389 -8.77 23.85 7.93
C CYS A 389 -10.17 24.21 8.44
N ILE A 390 -11.10 23.25 8.53
CA ILE A 390 -12.43 23.49 9.09
C ILE A 390 -12.35 23.86 10.57
N GLU A 391 -11.53 23.14 11.37
CA GLU A 391 -11.31 23.47 12.79
C GLU A 391 -10.77 24.90 12.96
N GLY A 392 -9.76 25.27 12.16
CA GLY A 392 -9.18 26.60 12.16
C GLY A 392 -10.20 27.67 11.77
N ALA A 393 -11.03 27.41 10.76
CA ALA A 393 -12.07 28.33 10.32
C ALA A 393 -13.09 28.59 11.44
N ARG A 394 -13.59 27.53 12.07
CA ARG A 394 -14.59 27.60 13.15
C ARG A 394 -14.07 28.27 14.41
N ASN A 395 -12.85 27.94 14.84
CA ASN A 395 -12.35 28.28 16.18
C ASN A 395 -11.37 29.45 16.21
N THR A 396 -10.67 29.74 15.11
CA THR A 396 -9.63 30.79 15.07
C THR A 396 -9.91 31.90 14.08
N ALA A 397 -10.65 31.63 13.00
CA ALA A 397 -10.99 32.62 11.98
C ALA A 397 -12.41 33.22 12.14
N GLY A 398 -13.23 32.70 13.06
CA GLY A 398 -14.57 33.21 13.36
C GLY A 398 -15.67 32.78 12.39
N ILE A 399 -15.43 31.75 11.58
CA ILE A 399 -16.37 31.22 10.58
C ILE A 399 -17.09 30.00 11.17
N ALA A 400 -18.01 30.26 12.10
CA ALA A 400 -18.61 29.21 12.94
C ALA A 400 -19.30 28.09 12.15
N ASN A 401 -19.87 28.41 10.98
CA ASN A 401 -20.61 27.45 10.14
C ASN A 401 -19.76 26.82 9.03
N ALA A 402 -18.43 26.99 9.07
CA ALA A 402 -17.52 26.39 8.10
C ALA A 402 -17.74 24.88 7.95
N SER A 403 -17.86 24.41 6.71
CA SER A 403 -18.09 23.01 6.40
C SER A 403 -17.47 22.62 5.05
N THR A 404 -17.78 21.42 4.58
CA THR A 404 -17.41 20.90 3.26
C THR A 404 -18.64 20.59 2.43
N THR A 405 -18.57 20.79 1.11
CA THR A 405 -19.64 20.33 0.20
C THR A 405 -19.74 18.81 0.10
N GLU A 406 -18.73 18.07 0.60
CA GLU A 406 -18.78 16.61 0.73
C GLU A 406 -19.89 16.14 1.68
N PHE A 407 -20.21 16.93 2.70
CA PHE A 407 -21.22 16.58 3.71
C PHE A 407 -22.62 17.12 3.37
N GLY A 408 -22.75 17.73 2.18
CA GLY A 408 -23.99 18.33 1.71
C GLY A 408 -23.87 19.84 1.48
N PRO A 409 -24.97 20.51 1.08
CA PRO A 409 -24.98 21.95 0.83
C PRO A 409 -24.58 22.75 2.08
N THR A 410 -23.69 23.74 1.91
CA THR A 410 -23.25 24.65 2.96
C THR A 410 -23.02 26.05 2.39
N ASP A 411 -23.29 27.07 3.19
CA ASP A 411 -23.02 28.48 2.84
C ASP A 411 -21.54 28.86 3.03
N GLU A 412 -20.78 28.05 3.80
CA GLU A 412 -19.37 28.29 4.10
C GLU A 412 -18.49 27.09 3.71
N PRO A 413 -18.32 26.81 2.40
CA PRO A 413 -17.58 25.67 1.89
C PRO A 413 -16.06 25.91 1.95
N VAL A 414 -15.49 25.76 3.15
CA VAL A 414 -14.03 25.79 3.36
C VAL A 414 -13.33 24.69 2.57
N VAL A 415 -14.03 23.57 2.34
CA VAL A 415 -13.60 22.50 1.45
C VAL A 415 -14.70 22.28 0.41
N GLY A 416 -14.32 22.21 -0.85
CA GLY A 416 -15.24 22.05 -1.98
C GLY A 416 -14.71 21.07 -3.01
N MET A 417 -15.54 20.60 -3.94
CA MET A 417 -15.02 19.83 -5.07
C MET A 417 -14.03 20.68 -5.88
N ILE A 418 -13.08 20.04 -6.56
CA ILE A 418 -12.13 20.76 -7.43
C ILE A 418 -12.85 21.64 -8.48
N THR A 419 -14.05 21.29 -8.93
CA THR A 419 -14.84 22.14 -9.85
C THR A 419 -15.59 23.29 -9.19
N GLU A 420 -15.61 23.35 -7.86
CA GLU A 420 -16.40 24.26 -7.04
C GLU A 420 -15.49 25.31 -6.40
N TRP A 421 -15.76 26.58 -6.67
CA TRP A 421 -14.99 27.70 -6.10
C TRP A 421 -15.93 28.83 -5.67
N MET A 422 -15.62 29.46 -4.54
CA MET A 422 -16.33 30.67 -4.12
C MET A 422 -15.72 31.91 -4.80
N THR A 423 -16.56 32.70 -5.48
CA THR A 423 -16.23 34.07 -5.90
C THR A 423 -17.06 35.08 -5.10
N ALA A 424 -16.81 36.37 -5.30
CA ALA A 424 -17.64 37.43 -4.73
C ALA A 424 -19.13 37.33 -5.15
N GLU A 425 -19.44 36.59 -6.22
CA GLU A 425 -20.81 36.33 -6.69
C GLU A 425 -21.41 35.02 -6.18
N GLY A 426 -20.69 34.23 -5.37
CA GLY A 426 -21.13 32.95 -4.79
C GLY A 426 -20.40 31.72 -5.32
N LEU A 427 -20.96 30.52 -5.08
CA LEU A 427 -20.38 29.24 -5.49
C LEU A 427 -20.50 29.03 -7.01
N GLN A 428 -19.37 29.02 -7.70
CA GLN A 428 -19.28 28.75 -9.14
C GLN A 428 -18.96 27.27 -9.38
N LYS A 429 -19.61 26.65 -10.37
CA LYS A 429 -19.35 25.27 -10.84
C LYS A 429 -18.79 25.31 -12.26
N ARG A 430 -17.63 24.70 -12.51
CA ARG A 430 -17.13 24.49 -13.89
C ARG A 430 -17.90 23.36 -14.59
N GLU A 431 -18.26 23.55 -15.86
CA GLU A 431 -18.86 22.51 -16.69
C GLU A 431 -17.84 21.40 -17.04
N GLU A 432 -18.37 20.18 -17.18
CA GLU A 432 -17.70 18.87 -17.32
C GLU A 432 -16.91 18.68 -18.64
N GLY A 433 -16.76 19.73 -19.46
CA GLY A 433 -16.25 19.66 -20.84
C GLY A 433 -14.84 20.20 -21.09
N GLY A 434 -14.12 20.63 -20.04
CA GLY A 434 -12.71 21.01 -20.14
C GLY A 434 -11.84 19.96 -19.46
N ASP A 435 -10.86 19.42 -20.18
CA ASP A 435 -9.89 18.46 -19.63
C ASP A 435 -9.30 19.00 -18.31
N LEU A 436 -9.39 18.18 -17.26
CA LEU A 436 -8.94 18.38 -15.87
C LEU A 436 -9.81 19.31 -14.99
N GLY A 437 -10.63 18.69 -14.12
CA GLY A 437 -11.19 19.39 -12.95
C GLY A 437 -12.30 18.67 -12.17
N GLY A 438 -13.04 17.74 -12.79
CA GLY A 438 -14.12 16.97 -12.13
C GLY A 438 -13.79 15.50 -11.82
N THR A 439 -12.63 15.04 -12.27
CA THR A 439 -12.20 13.64 -12.25
C THR A 439 -11.00 13.52 -11.31
N MET A 440 -11.24 13.13 -10.05
CA MET A 440 -10.28 12.60 -9.07
C MET A 440 -8.77 12.89 -9.31
N ARG A 441 -8.10 13.64 -8.42
CA ARG A 441 -6.62 13.75 -8.44
C ARG A 441 -6.02 12.43 -7.97
N LEU A 442 -5.33 11.75 -8.88
CA LEU A 442 -4.72 10.43 -8.69
C LEU A 442 -3.25 10.44 -9.11
N GLY A 443 -2.38 9.90 -8.26
CA GLY A 443 -0.96 9.75 -8.56
C GLY A 443 -0.12 10.93 -8.09
N ALA A 444 1.11 11.01 -8.59
CA ALA A 444 2.10 11.98 -8.13
C ALA A 444 1.85 13.38 -8.72
N TYR A 445 1.75 14.39 -7.85
CA TYR A 445 1.68 15.80 -8.22
C TYR A 445 2.82 16.56 -7.56
N GLU A 446 3.33 17.59 -8.24
CA GLU A 446 4.35 18.48 -7.66
C GLU A 446 3.71 19.49 -6.71
N ALA A 447 4.45 19.87 -5.66
CA ALA A 447 4.11 20.97 -4.77
C ALA A 447 5.32 21.87 -4.52
N THR A 448 5.08 23.18 -4.48
CA THR A 448 6.07 24.20 -4.13
C THR A 448 5.93 24.58 -2.67
N LEU A 449 7.02 24.49 -1.91
CA LEU A 449 7.07 24.77 -0.48
C LEU A 449 7.61 26.17 -0.21
N ALA A 450 7.03 26.85 0.77
CA ALA A 450 7.55 28.12 1.27
C ALA A 450 8.92 27.88 1.94
N GLY A 451 9.98 28.57 1.48
CA GLY A 451 11.36 28.28 1.90
C GLY A 451 11.68 28.46 3.40
N ASN A 452 10.85 29.19 4.13
CA ASN A 452 10.96 29.36 5.60
C ASN A 452 9.86 28.59 6.36
N SER A 453 9.34 27.52 5.78
CA SER A 453 8.37 26.63 6.44
C SER A 453 9.06 25.50 7.20
N HIS A 454 8.33 24.91 8.15
CA HIS A 454 8.82 23.72 8.85
C HIS A 454 8.93 22.56 7.86
N VAL A 455 7.95 22.41 6.97
CA VAL A 455 7.93 21.33 5.96
C VAL A 455 9.10 21.41 4.99
N ALA A 456 9.51 22.59 4.52
CA ALA A 456 10.69 22.73 3.66
C ALA A 456 11.98 22.30 4.37
N SER A 457 12.06 22.52 5.69
CA SER A 457 13.19 22.08 6.51
C SER A 457 13.17 20.56 6.73
N ILE A 458 11.98 19.95 6.88
CA ILE A 458 11.83 18.49 7.04
C ILE A 458 12.16 17.75 5.75
N TYR A 459 11.72 18.26 4.60
CA TYR A 459 12.02 17.67 3.28
C TYR A 459 13.42 18.01 2.77
N GLU A 460 14.08 19.01 3.36
CA GLU A 460 15.33 19.60 2.85
C GLU A 460 15.22 20.05 1.38
N ALA A 461 14.02 20.49 0.97
CA ALA A 461 13.68 20.85 -0.40
C ALA A 461 12.57 21.91 -0.43
N THR A 462 12.48 22.66 -1.55
CA THR A 462 11.38 23.61 -1.80
C THR A 462 10.42 23.11 -2.88
N THR A 463 10.70 21.97 -3.50
CA THR A 463 9.85 21.33 -4.49
C THR A 463 9.80 19.85 -4.17
N ILE A 464 8.59 19.31 -4.04
CA ILE A 464 8.34 17.91 -3.71
C ILE A 464 7.34 17.30 -4.70
N SER A 465 7.23 15.98 -4.72
CA SER A 465 6.24 15.26 -5.51
C SER A 465 5.61 14.16 -4.69
N GLU A 466 4.29 14.17 -4.57
CA GLU A 466 3.54 13.32 -3.63
C GLU A 466 2.26 12.75 -4.24
N ARG A 467 1.81 11.60 -3.72
CA ARG A 467 0.68 10.86 -4.30
C ARG A 467 -0.66 11.34 -3.76
N HIS A 468 -1.60 11.61 -4.64
CA HIS A 468 -2.95 12.05 -4.31
C HIS A 468 -3.99 10.97 -4.57
N ARG A 469 -5.06 11.02 -3.77
CA ARG A 469 -6.28 10.22 -3.96
C ARG A 469 -7.49 10.97 -3.39
N HIS A 470 -7.87 12.07 -4.01
CA HIS A 470 -9.00 12.88 -3.54
C HIS A 470 -9.67 13.67 -4.68
N ARG A 471 -10.84 14.24 -4.39
CA ARG A 471 -11.60 15.11 -5.32
C ARG A 471 -12.08 16.42 -4.69
N TYR A 472 -11.76 16.62 -3.42
CA TYR A 472 -12.17 17.77 -2.60
C TYR A 472 -10.92 18.51 -2.15
N GLU A 473 -10.95 19.82 -2.22
CA GLU A 473 -9.82 20.70 -1.94
C GLU A 473 -10.18 21.79 -0.95
N VAL A 474 -9.19 22.28 -0.23
CA VAL A 474 -9.34 23.48 0.59
C VAL A 474 -9.50 24.68 -0.32
N ASN A 475 -10.60 25.41 -0.15
CA ASN A 475 -10.93 26.57 -0.95
C ASN A 475 -10.02 27.76 -0.57
N VAL A 476 -9.18 28.18 -1.51
CA VAL A 476 -8.19 29.25 -1.32
C VAL A 476 -8.82 30.59 -0.91
N HIS A 477 -10.12 30.80 -1.16
CA HIS A 477 -10.86 31.97 -0.67
C HIS A 477 -10.71 32.17 0.85
N TYR A 478 -10.62 31.07 1.61
CA TYR A 478 -10.50 31.11 3.07
C TYR A 478 -9.06 31.25 3.57
N LYS A 479 -8.07 31.25 2.67
CA LYS A 479 -6.64 31.27 3.02
C LYS A 479 -6.30 32.43 3.96
N ASP A 480 -6.63 33.66 3.59
CA ASP A 480 -6.28 34.85 4.38
C ASP A 480 -6.90 34.83 5.78
N ALA A 481 -8.12 34.29 5.91
CA ALA A 481 -8.81 34.17 7.19
C ALA A 481 -8.14 33.11 8.08
N LEU A 482 -7.75 31.96 7.49
CA LEU A 482 -7.05 30.88 8.17
C LEU A 482 -5.62 31.28 8.58
N GLU A 483 -4.90 32.02 7.73
CA GLU A 483 -3.57 32.56 8.04
C GLU A 483 -3.61 33.58 9.19
N LYS A 484 -4.65 34.41 9.27
CA LYS A 484 -4.89 35.28 10.44
C LYS A 484 -5.19 34.48 11.72
N GLY A 485 -5.80 33.30 11.59
CA GLY A 485 -6.02 32.33 12.67
C GLY A 485 -4.77 31.55 13.09
N GLY A 486 -3.63 31.75 12.40
CA GLY A 486 -2.34 31.13 12.68
C GLY A 486 -2.02 29.87 11.87
N LEU A 487 -2.93 29.43 10.99
CA LEU A 487 -2.66 28.31 10.07
C LEU A 487 -1.96 28.82 8.81
N ARG A 488 -0.76 28.34 8.50
CA ARG A 488 0.02 28.78 7.35
C ARG A 488 -0.07 27.79 6.20
N PHE A 489 -0.32 28.29 4.99
CA PHE A 489 -0.30 27.47 3.78
C PHE A 489 1.15 27.37 3.29
N SER A 490 1.86 26.32 3.73
CA SER A 490 3.29 26.15 3.51
C SER A 490 3.64 25.38 2.25
N GLY A 491 2.68 24.72 1.61
CA GLY A 491 2.83 24.04 0.33
C GLY A 491 1.62 24.29 -0.58
N MET A 492 1.89 24.66 -1.83
CA MET A 492 0.87 24.90 -2.85
C MET A 492 1.22 24.16 -4.13
N SER A 493 0.24 23.90 -5.00
CA SER A 493 0.50 23.48 -6.38
C SER A 493 1.39 24.50 -7.10
N PRO A 494 2.09 24.12 -8.18
CA PRO A 494 3.04 25.01 -8.87
C PRO A 494 2.40 26.28 -9.44
N ASP A 495 1.10 26.24 -9.77
CA ASP A 495 0.30 27.40 -10.21
C ASP A 495 -0.25 28.24 -9.05
N GLY A 496 -0.04 27.81 -7.80
CA GLY A 496 -0.45 28.48 -6.58
C GLY A 496 -1.96 28.38 -6.27
N THR A 497 -2.71 27.54 -6.98
CA THR A 497 -4.18 27.48 -6.87
C THR A 497 -4.67 26.47 -5.83
N LEU A 498 -3.98 25.35 -5.66
CA LEU A 498 -4.38 24.26 -4.78
C LEU A 498 -3.48 24.21 -3.53
N PRO A 499 -4.06 24.33 -2.33
CA PRO A 499 -3.36 24.03 -1.08
C PRO A 499 -2.93 22.57 -0.98
N GLU A 500 -1.63 22.33 -0.82
CA GLU A 500 -1.08 20.97 -0.66
C GLU A 500 -0.66 20.67 0.79
N ILE A 501 -0.20 21.71 1.50
CA ILE A 501 0.27 21.58 2.88
C ILE A 501 -0.14 22.81 3.70
N VAL A 502 -0.63 22.56 4.90
CA VAL A 502 -0.83 23.57 5.96
C VAL A 502 -0.03 23.21 7.20
N GLU A 503 0.47 24.21 7.91
CA GLU A 503 1.19 24.03 9.18
C GLU A 503 0.81 25.11 10.19
N ARG A 504 1.01 24.86 11.49
CA ARG A 504 0.90 25.89 12.54
C ARG A 504 2.28 26.19 13.14
N PRO A 505 2.96 27.28 12.76
CA PRO A 505 4.31 27.59 13.23
C PRO A 505 4.40 27.87 14.75
N ASP A 506 3.29 28.22 15.39
CA ASP A 506 3.18 28.45 16.85
C ASP A 506 3.00 27.16 17.67
N HIS A 507 2.98 25.99 17.01
CA HIS A 507 2.78 24.69 17.62
C HIS A 507 4.08 23.84 17.55
N PRO A 508 4.37 22.97 18.55
CA PRO A 508 5.59 22.16 18.55
C PRO A 508 5.79 21.31 17.28
N TRP A 509 4.71 20.71 16.79
CA TRP A 509 4.65 20.04 15.49
C TRP A 509 3.19 19.92 15.04
N PHE A 510 2.78 20.63 13.99
CA PHE A 510 1.40 20.58 13.46
C PHE A 510 1.47 20.72 11.95
N ILE A 511 1.18 19.63 11.24
CA ILE A 511 1.23 19.58 9.78
C ILE A 511 -0.02 18.85 9.27
N GLY A 512 -0.69 19.44 8.29
CA GLY A 512 -1.71 18.81 7.48
C GLY A 512 -1.24 18.76 6.03
N VAL A 513 -1.38 17.61 5.38
CA VAL A 513 -1.08 17.42 3.95
C VAL A 513 -2.30 16.90 3.20
N GLN A 514 -2.46 17.32 1.94
CA GLN A 514 -3.57 16.90 1.08
C GLN A 514 -3.25 15.57 0.36
N PHE A 515 -1.97 15.26 0.15
CA PHE A 515 -1.47 14.00 -0.39
C PHE A 515 -1.39 12.89 0.67
N HIS A 516 -0.99 11.69 0.24
CA HIS A 516 -0.80 10.47 1.03
C HIS A 516 0.68 10.09 1.14
N PRO A 517 1.45 10.71 2.06
CA PRO A 517 2.88 10.45 2.22
C PRO A 517 3.18 9.01 2.66
N GLU A 518 2.20 8.33 3.25
CA GLU A 518 2.32 6.94 3.68
C GLU A 518 2.59 5.98 2.51
N LEU A 519 2.14 6.32 1.30
CA LEU A 519 2.33 5.52 0.10
C LEU A 519 3.78 5.57 -0.42
N LYS A 520 4.57 6.57 -0.03
CA LYS A 520 5.98 6.69 -0.45
C LYS A 520 6.97 6.28 0.65
N SER A 521 6.48 5.93 1.84
CA SER A 521 7.33 5.54 2.97
C SER A 521 7.87 4.13 2.80
N LYS A 522 9.19 3.96 2.96
CA LYS A 522 9.88 2.66 2.85
C LYS A 522 10.71 2.38 4.10
N PRO A 523 11.01 1.12 4.45
CA PRO A 523 11.81 0.80 5.63
C PRO A 523 13.24 1.40 5.54
N PHE A 524 13.85 1.37 4.35
CA PHE A 524 15.20 1.92 4.14
C PHE A 524 15.24 3.41 3.80
N GLU A 525 14.08 4.00 3.53
CA GLU A 525 13.90 5.40 3.18
C GLU A 525 12.58 5.87 3.83
N PRO A 526 12.53 5.99 5.16
CA PRO A 526 11.34 6.43 5.85
C PRO A 526 10.92 7.81 5.35
N HIS A 527 9.62 8.00 5.12
CA HIS A 527 9.14 9.28 4.62
C HIS A 527 9.46 10.43 5.62
N PRO A 528 10.00 11.58 5.19
CA PRO A 528 10.49 12.64 6.08
C PRO A 528 9.45 13.15 7.08
N LEU A 529 8.20 13.34 6.64
CA LEU A 529 7.12 13.76 7.55
C LEU A 529 6.83 12.73 8.66
N PHE A 530 6.88 11.43 8.38
CA PHE A 530 6.67 10.40 9.41
C PHE A 530 7.86 10.31 10.36
N ALA A 531 9.09 10.41 9.85
CA ALA A 531 10.29 10.45 10.68
C ALA A 531 10.26 11.66 11.64
N SER A 532 9.94 12.85 11.12
CA SER A 532 9.83 14.08 11.92
C SER A 532 8.64 14.04 12.90
N PHE A 533 7.50 13.48 12.50
CA PHE A 533 6.33 13.32 13.36
C PHE A 533 6.64 12.42 14.57
N ILE A 534 7.27 11.28 14.35
CA ILE A 534 7.67 10.36 15.42
C ILE A 534 8.75 11.01 16.29
N GLU A 535 9.69 11.77 15.73
CA GLU A 535 10.66 12.53 16.52
C GLU A 535 9.95 13.52 17.47
N ALA A 536 8.94 14.23 16.98
CA ALA A 536 8.12 15.13 17.80
C ALA A 536 7.38 14.37 18.92
N ALA A 537 6.86 13.18 18.63
CA ALA A 537 6.25 12.30 19.64
C ALA A 537 7.25 11.86 20.72
N VAL A 538 8.50 11.55 20.35
CA VAL A 538 9.58 11.22 21.29
C VAL A 538 9.94 12.41 22.18
N ARG A 539 9.94 13.62 21.62
CA ARG A 539 10.14 14.84 22.44
C ARG A 539 8.99 15.03 23.42
N GLN A 540 7.75 14.83 22.97
CA GLN A 540 6.56 14.93 23.81
C GLN A 540 6.57 13.89 24.95
N SER A 541 6.97 12.64 24.68
CA SER A 541 7.00 11.59 25.72
C SER A 541 8.00 11.85 26.84
N ARG A 542 8.97 12.74 26.63
CA ARG A 542 9.95 13.17 27.64
C ARG A 542 9.51 14.39 28.45
N LEU A 543 8.43 15.05 28.05
CA LEU A 543 7.85 16.20 28.77
C LEU A 543 6.81 15.80 29.82
N VAL A 544 6.33 14.55 29.75
CA VAL A 544 5.29 13.99 30.63
C VAL A 544 5.91 13.29 31.83
#